data_AF-G9C8N0-F1
#
_entry.id   AF-G9C8N0-F1
#
_cell.length_a   1.000
_cell.length_b   1.000
_cell.length_c   1.000
_cell.angle_alpha   90.00
_cell.angle_beta   90.00
_cell.angle_gamma   90.00
#
_symmetry.space_group_name_H-M   'P 1'
#
loop_
_entity.id
_entity.type
_entity.pdbx_description
1 polymer ?
#
loop_
_entity_poly.entity_id
_entity_poly.type
_entity_poly.pdbx_seq_one_letter_code
_entity_poly.pdbx_strand_id
1 'polypeptide(L)'
;RYHSHHHSSIVTEPITSVIHPFAEHIAYFVLFSIPLLTTLITETASIASFAGYVMYIDFMNNMGHCNFEIVPKRLFHLFPPLKFLCYTPSFHSLHHTQFRT
;
A
#
# COMPACT_ATOMS: atom_id res chain seq x y z
N ARG A 1 -11.24 14.91 5.25
CA ARG A 1 -11.63 14.66 6.66
C ARG A 1 -11.55 13.17 6.99
N TYR A 2 -12.03 12.30 6.10
CA TYR A 2 -11.60 10.90 6.06
C TYR A 2 -10.18 10.81 5.45
N HIS A 3 -9.40 9.79 5.82
CA HIS A 3 -7.95 9.62 5.55
C HIS A 3 -6.99 10.66 6.17
N SER A 4 -7.45 11.83 6.61
CA SER A 4 -6.56 12.83 7.20
C SER A 4 -5.93 12.42 8.53
N HIS A 5 -6.53 11.46 9.25
CA HIS A 5 -5.92 10.90 10.46
C HIS A 5 -4.69 10.04 10.13
N HIS A 6 -4.74 9.27 9.05
CA HIS A 6 -3.60 8.52 8.55
C HIS A 6 -2.43 9.45 8.19
N HIS A 7 -2.74 10.60 7.58
CA HIS A 7 -1.77 11.67 7.29
C HIS A 7 -1.35 12.53 8.48
N SER A 8 -1.86 12.28 9.68
CA SER A 8 -1.40 13.03 10.86
C SER A 8 0.08 12.77 11.15
N SER A 9 0.57 11.58 10.78
CA SER A 9 1.99 11.30 10.72
C SER A 9 2.56 11.72 9.36
N ILE A 10 3.20 12.88 9.35
CA ILE A 10 3.90 13.42 8.17
C ILE A 10 5.18 12.62 7.90
N VAL A 11 5.84 12.15 8.96
CA VAL A 11 6.97 11.22 8.88
C VAL A 11 6.41 9.83 9.10
N THR A 12 6.14 9.12 8.01
CA THR A 12 5.59 7.77 8.06
C THR A 12 6.56 6.79 8.68
N GLU A 13 6.03 5.89 9.51
CA GLU A 13 6.76 4.74 10.04
C GLU A 13 5.93 3.46 9.78
N PRO A 14 6.56 2.29 9.55
CA PRO A 14 5.83 1.05 9.28
C PRO A 14 4.77 0.71 10.33
N ILE A 15 5.05 0.97 11.61
CA ILE A 15 4.12 0.73 12.72
C ILE A 15 2.82 1.55 12.61
N THR A 16 2.84 2.66 11.86
CA THR A 16 1.67 3.52 11.64
C THR A 16 0.91 3.22 10.34
N SER A 17 1.40 2.27 9.53
CA SER A 17 0.91 2.02 8.17
C SER A 17 -0.56 1.56 8.08
N VAL A 18 -1.11 1.00 9.15
CA VAL A 18 -2.50 0.50 9.19
C VAL A 18 -3.42 1.43 9.99
N ILE A 19 -2.92 2.57 10.48
CA ILE A 19 -3.72 3.47 11.32
C ILE A 19 -4.66 4.32 10.46
N HIS A 20 -5.91 3.90 10.41
CA HIS A 20 -6.99 4.60 9.70
C HIS A 20 -8.23 4.81 10.61
N PRO A 21 -9.11 5.79 10.30
CA PRO A 21 -10.44 5.86 10.90
C PRO A 21 -11.25 4.56 10.67
N PHE A 22 -12.21 4.28 11.54
CA PHE A 22 -12.99 3.04 11.50
C PHE A 22 -13.66 2.76 10.14
N ALA A 23 -14.33 3.75 9.56
CA ALA A 23 -14.99 3.57 8.25
C ALA A 23 -13.99 3.27 7.12
N GLU A 24 -12.77 3.81 7.23
CA GLU A 24 -11.73 3.58 6.26
C GLU A 24 -11.16 2.16 6.39
N HIS A 25 -11.02 1.62 7.60
CA HIS A 25 -10.71 0.21 7.78
C HIS A 25 -11.73 -0.70 7.09
N ILE A 26 -13.03 -0.44 7.24
CA ILE A 26 -14.07 -1.23 6.56
C ILE A 26 -13.87 -1.16 5.05
N ALA A 27 -13.66 0.03 4.50
CA ALA A 27 -13.44 0.21 3.06
C ALA A 27 -12.20 -0.55 2.56
N TYR A 28 -11.09 -0.48 3.32
CA TYR A 28 -9.86 -1.22 3.03
C TYR A 28 -10.10 -2.74 3.06
N PHE A 29 -10.76 -3.25 4.09
CA PHE A 29 -11.07 -4.67 4.21
C PHE A 29 -11.93 -5.16 3.05
N VAL A 30 -12.98 -4.40 2.68
CA VAL A 30 -13.83 -4.74 1.54
C VAL A 30 -13.00 -4.76 0.26
N LEU A 31 -12.24 -3.70 -0.02
CA LEU A 31 -11.44 -3.57 -1.24
C LEU A 31 -10.43 -4.73 -1.38
N PHE A 32 -9.65 -5.00 -0.33
CA PHE A 32 -8.64 -6.04 -0.36
C PHE A 32 -9.20 -7.46 -0.29
N SER A 33 -10.45 -7.64 0.17
CA SER A 33 -11.11 -8.96 0.15
C SER A 33 -11.54 -9.40 -1.25
N ILE A 34 -11.71 -8.47 -2.21
CA ILE A 34 -12.25 -8.78 -3.54
C ILE A 34 -11.46 -9.89 -4.24
N PRO A 35 -10.11 -9.82 -4.40
CA PRO A 35 -9.37 -10.87 -5.10
C PRO A 35 -9.47 -12.24 -4.41
N LEU A 36 -9.45 -12.25 -3.07
CA LEU A 36 -9.60 -13.48 -2.28
C LEU A 36 -10.98 -14.10 -2.51
N LEU A 37 -12.05 -13.31 -2.41
CA LEU A 37 -13.42 -13.77 -2.64
C LEU A 37 -13.63 -14.22 -4.08
N THR A 38 -13.06 -13.52 -5.08
CA THR A 38 -13.13 -13.93 -6.48
C THR A 38 -12.53 -15.31 -6.67
N THR A 39 -11.35 -15.59 -6.11
CA THR A 39 -10.73 -16.92 -6.24
C THR A 39 -11.52 -18.01 -5.52
N LEU A 40 -12.18 -17.69 -4.39
CA LEU A 40 -13.07 -18.63 -3.71
C LEU A 40 -14.32 -18.94 -4.52
N ILE A 41 -15.01 -17.92 -5.02
CA ILE A 41 -16.26 -18.07 -5.78
C ILE A 41 -16.03 -18.79 -7.11
N THR A 42 -14.87 -18.58 -7.73
CA THR A 42 -14.48 -19.28 -8.97
C THR A 42 -13.83 -20.64 -8.72
N GLU A 43 -13.74 -21.08 -7.46
CA GLU A 43 -13.13 -22.35 -7.04
C GLU A 43 -11.66 -22.50 -7.49
N THR A 44 -10.95 -21.40 -7.67
CA THR A 44 -9.53 -21.34 -8.06
C THR A 44 -8.59 -20.99 -6.89
N ALA A 45 -9.12 -20.89 -5.67
CA ALA A 45 -8.37 -20.54 -4.48
C ALA A 45 -7.35 -21.60 -4.08
N SER A 46 -6.21 -21.16 -3.52
CA SER A 46 -5.24 -22.03 -2.85
C SER A 46 -4.75 -21.37 -1.57
N ILE A 47 -4.30 -22.18 -0.60
CA ILE A 47 -3.73 -21.65 0.65
C ILE A 47 -2.51 -20.77 0.36
N ALA A 48 -1.66 -21.20 -0.59
CA ALA A 48 -0.47 -20.47 -0.99
C ALA A 48 -0.82 -19.10 -1.59
N SER A 49 -1.83 -19.02 -2.47
CA SER A 49 -2.25 -17.75 -3.07
C SER A 49 -2.87 -16.80 -2.03
N PHE A 50 -3.65 -17.32 -1.08
CA PHE A 50 -4.20 -16.54 0.02
C PHE A 50 -3.10 -15.95 0.91
N ALA A 51 -2.21 -16.81 1.41
CA ALA A 51 -1.11 -16.40 2.26
C ALA A 51 -0.19 -15.40 1.54
N GLY A 52 0.17 -15.71 0.29
CA GLY A 52 1.01 -14.85 -0.55
C GLY A 52 0.38 -13.46 -0.76
N TYR A 53 -0.91 -13.40 -1.08
CA TYR A 53 -1.61 -12.13 -1.29
C TYR A 53 -1.67 -11.28 -0.01
N VAL A 54 -2.07 -11.86 1.13
CA VAL A 54 -2.15 -11.14 2.40
C VAL A 54 -0.77 -10.64 2.84
N MET A 55 0.25 -11.50 2.80
CA MET A 55 1.63 -11.11 3.11
C MET A 55 2.13 -10.02 2.17
N TYR A 56 1.81 -10.10 0.87
CA TYR A 56 2.22 -9.11 -0.10
C TYR A 56 1.59 -7.74 0.19
N ILE A 57 0.28 -7.68 0.43
CA ILE A 57 -0.40 -6.42 0.75
C ILE A 57 0.18 -5.79 2.02
N ASP A 58 0.35 -6.59 3.08
CA ASP A 58 0.91 -6.10 4.34
C ASP A 58 2.37 -5.63 4.17
N PHE A 59 3.18 -6.42 3.47
CA PHE A 59 4.57 -6.04 3.15
C PHE A 59 4.62 -4.74 2.35
N MET A 60 3.82 -4.62 1.29
CA MET A 60 3.82 -3.43 0.45
C MET A 60 3.40 -2.20 1.25
N ASN A 61 2.36 -2.31 2.08
CA ASN A 61 1.92 -1.20 2.93
C ASN A 61 3.01 -0.77 3.91
N ASN A 62 3.63 -1.72 4.63
CA ASN A 62 4.75 -1.42 5.53
C ASN A 62 5.93 -0.80 4.80
N MET A 63 6.29 -1.34 3.62
CA MET A 63 7.39 -0.84 2.80
C MET A 63 7.17 0.61 2.37
N GLY A 64 5.97 0.98 1.92
CA GLY A 64 5.67 2.37 1.55
C GLY A 64 5.80 3.35 2.71
N HIS A 65 5.56 2.90 3.95
CA HIS A 65 5.73 3.70 5.16
C HIS A 65 7.15 3.67 5.74
N CYS A 66 8.11 2.97 5.12
CA CYS A 66 9.51 3.01 5.53
C CYS A 66 10.19 4.34 5.18
N ASN A 67 11.25 4.67 5.91
CA ASN A 67 12.09 5.85 5.65
C ASN A 67 13.28 5.55 4.71
N PHE A 68 13.28 4.40 4.03
CA PHE A 68 14.37 3.95 3.18
C PHE A 68 13.84 3.58 1.78
N GLU A 69 14.42 4.17 0.74
CA GLU A 69 14.06 3.87 -0.64
C GLU A 69 14.81 2.63 -1.15
N ILE A 70 14.05 1.57 -1.47
CA ILE A 70 14.57 0.29 -1.94
C ILE A 70 14.69 0.28 -3.47
N VAL A 71 13.88 1.06 -4.18
CA VAL A 71 13.85 1.10 -5.64
C VAL A 71 14.90 2.07 -6.18
N PRO A 72 15.91 1.58 -6.93
CA PRO A 72 16.97 2.44 -7.43
C PRO A 72 16.45 3.41 -8.49
N LYS A 73 16.79 4.70 -8.35
CA LYS A 73 16.42 5.78 -9.29
C LYS A 73 16.76 5.48 -10.76
N ARG A 74 17.82 4.69 -10.99
CA ARG A 74 18.25 4.26 -12.34
C ARG A 74 17.14 3.54 -13.10
N LEU A 75 16.27 2.78 -12.43
CA LEU A 75 15.15 2.10 -13.09
C LEU A 75 14.19 3.10 -13.74
N PHE A 76 13.87 4.20 -13.05
CA PHE A 76 13.01 5.25 -13.59
C PHE A 76 13.68 6.07 -14.69
N HIS A 77 15.01 6.10 -14.76
CA HIS A 77 15.72 6.74 -15.87
C HIS A 77 15.72 5.83 -17.11
N LEU A 78 15.89 4.52 -16.92
CA LEU A 78 15.88 3.54 -18.01
C LEU A 78 14.48 3.33 -18.59
N PHE A 79 13.44 3.35 -17.74
CA PHE A 79 12.05 3.23 -18.17
C PHE A 79 11.14 4.21 -17.40
N PRO A 80 11.05 5.48 -17.86
CA PRO A 80 10.28 6.52 -17.18
C PRO A 80 8.80 6.20 -16.87
N PRO A 81 8.05 5.47 -17.71
CA PRO A 81 6.67 5.10 -17.39
C PRO A 81 6.52 4.24 -16.12
N LEU A 82 7.57 3.53 -15.71
CA LEU A 82 7.55 2.65 -14.54
C LEU A 82 7.14 3.36 -13.25
N LYS A 83 7.47 4.65 -13.13
CA LYS A 83 7.16 5.45 -11.95
C LYS A 83 5.66 5.57 -11.66
N PHE A 84 4.81 5.38 -12.67
CA PHE A 84 3.35 5.43 -12.52
C PHE A 84 2.75 4.08 -12.13
N LEU A 85 3.54 2.99 -12.23
CA LEU A 85 3.10 1.63 -11.91
C LEU A 85 3.69 1.14 -10.59
N CYS A 86 4.78 1.75 -10.11
CA CYS A 86 5.46 1.32 -8.89
C CYS A 86 5.05 2.15 -7.68
N TYR A 87 4.53 1.45 -6.68
CA TYR A 87 4.44 1.97 -5.32
C TYR A 87 5.83 1.94 -4.65
N THR A 88 6.31 3.08 -4.15
CA THR A 88 7.63 3.19 -3.51
C THR A 88 7.57 3.98 -2.21
N PRO A 89 8.54 3.79 -1.29
CA PRO A 89 8.64 4.57 -0.05
C PRO A 89 8.75 6.07 -0.34
N SER A 90 9.53 6.49 -1.34
CA SER A 90 9.67 7.92 -1.68
C SER A 90 8.36 8.51 -2.19
N PHE A 91 7.64 7.80 -3.07
CA PHE A 91 6.35 8.30 -3.57
C PHE A 91 5.31 8.38 -2.46
N HIS A 92 5.24 7.38 -1.59
CA HIS A 92 4.29 7.39 -0.48
C HIS A 92 4.63 8.45 0.58
N SER A 93 5.91 8.64 0.89
CA SER A 93 6.36 9.72 1.77
C SER A 93 6.04 11.11 1.18
N LEU A 94 6.21 11.31 -0.13
CA LEU A 94 5.79 12.53 -0.81
C LEU A 94 4.27 12.75 -0.70
N HIS A 95 3.48 11.69 -0.88
CA HIS A 95 2.04 11.74 -0.64
C HIS A 95 1.71 12.22 0.77
N HIS A 96 2.37 11.69 1.82
CA HIS A 96 2.15 12.12 3.20
C HIS A 96 2.62 13.54 3.51
N THR A 97 3.66 14.02 2.85
CA THR A 97 4.22 15.36 3.10
C THR A 97 3.53 16.46 2.30
N GLN A 98 2.99 16.14 1.12
CA GLN A 98 2.41 17.09 0.17
C GLN A 98 0.89 16.92 -0.02
N PHE A 99 0.20 16.17 0.84
CA PHE A 99 -1.25 15.89 0.68
C PHE A 99 -2.18 17.12 0.67
N ARG A 100 -1.67 18.32 1.03
CA ARG A 100 -2.43 19.57 1.09
C ARG A 100 -2.07 20.59 0.00
N THR A 101 -1.10 20.28 -0.84
CA THR A 101 -0.68 21.13 -1.99
C THR A 101 -1.35 20.64 -3.25
#